data_AF-A0A258AHK4-F1
#
_entry.id   AF-A0A258AHK4-F1
#
_cell.length_a   1.000
_cell.length_b   1.000
_cell.length_c   1.000
_cell.angle_alpha   90.00
_cell.angle_beta   90.00
_cell.angle_gamma   90.00
#
_symmetry.space_group_name_H-M   'P 1'
#
loop_
_entity.id
_entity.type
_entity.pdbx_description
1 polymer ?
#
loop_
_entity_poly.entity_id
_entity_poly.type
_entity_poly.pdbx_seq_one_letter_code
_entity_poly.pdbx_strand_id
1 'polypeptide(L)'
;MITRRIACLYLALLWPLAAADQPTPVKSTPKLEVLNKQIAENAENAQAYSNRGYVLALLGRKDEARADLKKALSLNDKAPMHNRAGWAYFNMGDYTEALREFEISSKLSGFQAHYDYYSFVLACWGTGDTQRALENYQLAVDKDPRLGSYKTLLERTLEWTPLEQRAMHETYVVWSKAWKP
;
A
#
# COMPACT_ATOMS: atom_id res chain seq x y z
N MET A 1 45.18 -51.20 8.28
CA MET A 1 44.45 -50.44 9.31
C MET A 1 45.31 -49.31 9.85
N ILE A 2 45.25 -48.10 9.27
CA ILE A 2 45.64 -46.85 9.95
C ILE A 2 44.75 -45.73 9.38
N THR A 3 43.84 -45.25 10.22
CA THR A 3 43.04 -44.03 10.08
C THR A 3 43.87 -42.83 10.55
N ARG A 4 43.87 -41.70 9.81
CA ARG A 4 43.76 -40.30 10.32
C ARG A 4 44.36 -39.23 9.38
N ARG A 5 43.61 -38.13 9.26
CA ARG A 5 44.02 -36.73 8.94
C ARG A 5 44.43 -36.53 7.48
N ILE A 6 43.78 -35.67 6.70
CA ILE A 6 43.69 -34.22 6.91
C ILE A 6 42.27 -33.74 6.56
N ALA A 7 41.53 -33.33 7.58
CA ALA A 7 40.48 -32.33 7.46
C ALA A 7 41.17 -30.97 7.63
N CYS A 8 41.24 -30.17 6.57
CA CYS A 8 41.47 -28.72 6.56
C CYS A 8 41.59 -28.24 5.11
N LEU A 9 40.45 -28.18 4.40
CA LEU A 9 40.25 -27.21 3.32
C LEU A 9 39.26 -26.19 3.88
N TYR A 10 39.77 -25.33 4.74
CA TYR A 10 39.07 -24.13 5.16
C TYR A 10 39.19 -23.07 4.07
N LEU A 11 38.05 -22.42 3.83
CA LEU A 11 37.92 -21.00 3.48
C LEU A 11 38.48 -20.57 2.12
N ALA A 12 37.60 -20.57 1.11
CA ALA A 12 37.38 -19.35 0.32
C ALA A 12 36.21 -19.49 -0.67
N LEU A 13 35.04 -20.02 -0.29
CA LEU A 13 33.84 -19.90 -1.11
C LEU A 13 32.60 -19.77 -0.21
N LEU A 14 32.63 -18.80 0.70
CA LEU A 14 31.43 -18.30 1.37
C LEU A 14 31.04 -16.99 0.66
N TRP A 15 29.88 -17.03 0.00
CA TRP A 15 29.14 -15.90 -0.60
C TRP A 15 29.72 -15.34 -1.92
N PRO A 16 28.91 -15.09 -2.99
CA PRO A 16 27.52 -14.63 -2.96
C PRO A 16 26.62 -15.30 -4.03
N LEU A 17 25.59 -16.04 -3.63
CA LEU A 17 24.49 -16.39 -4.55
C LEU A 17 23.12 -16.18 -3.88
N ALA A 18 22.97 -15.03 -3.23
CA ALA A 18 21.66 -14.56 -2.76
C ALA A 18 21.41 -13.07 -3.06
N ALA A 19 22.37 -12.34 -3.66
CA ALA A 19 22.24 -10.91 -3.91
C ALA A 19 21.68 -10.55 -5.31
N ALA A 20 21.37 -11.53 -6.15
CA ALA A 20 21.15 -11.31 -7.59
C ALA A 20 19.69 -11.04 -8.01
N ASP A 21 18.71 -11.12 -7.10
CA ASP A 21 17.29 -11.12 -7.48
C ASP A 21 16.44 -10.02 -6.82
N GLN A 22 17.06 -8.95 -6.31
CA GLN A 22 16.30 -7.75 -5.95
C GLN A 22 15.98 -7.00 -7.24
N PRO A 23 14.70 -6.87 -7.65
CA PRO A 23 14.33 -6.12 -8.84
C PRO A 23 14.87 -4.70 -8.68
N THR A 24 15.70 -4.27 -9.63
CA THR A 24 16.28 -2.93 -9.60
C THR A 24 15.14 -1.91 -9.50
N PRO A 25 15.19 -0.96 -8.55
CA PRO A 25 14.11 -0.01 -8.37
C PRO A 25 13.92 0.80 -9.66
N VAL A 26 12.68 0.80 -10.17
CA VAL A 26 12.31 1.50 -11.39
C VAL A 26 12.59 3.01 -11.20
N LYS A 27 13.61 3.51 -11.88
CA LYS A 27 14.10 4.89 -11.71
C LYS A 27 13.10 5.94 -12.19
N SER A 28 12.40 5.67 -13.29
CA SER A 28 11.40 6.57 -13.89
C SER A 28 10.29 5.79 -14.57
N THR A 29 9.11 6.39 -14.67
CA THR A 29 8.00 5.93 -15.50
C THR A 29 7.45 7.12 -16.28
N PRO A 30 6.79 6.91 -17.43
CA PRO A 30 6.15 8.01 -18.18
C PRO A 30 5.20 8.82 -17.30
N LYS A 31 4.54 8.17 -16.32
CA LYS A 31 3.67 8.85 -15.38
C LYS A 31 4.44 9.78 -14.45
N LEU A 32 5.60 9.36 -13.92
CA LEU A 32 6.46 10.22 -13.10
C LEU A 32 6.99 11.42 -13.88
N GLU A 33 7.35 11.24 -15.15
CA GLU A 33 7.83 12.33 -16.01
C GLU A 33 6.78 13.41 -16.23
N VAL A 34 5.54 13.01 -16.53
CA VAL A 34 4.41 13.93 -16.64
C VAL A 34 4.19 14.69 -15.33
N LEU A 35 4.23 13.99 -14.19
CA LEU A 35 4.02 14.61 -12.88
C LEU A 35 5.17 15.56 -12.49
N ASN A 36 6.40 15.22 -12.84
CA ASN A 36 7.56 16.11 -12.66
C ASN A 36 7.40 17.39 -13.48
N LYS A 37 6.95 17.27 -14.74
CA LYS A 37 6.66 18.42 -15.58
C LYS A 37 5.55 19.30 -15.00
N GLN A 38 4.45 18.70 -14.53
CA GLN A 38 3.36 19.44 -13.90
C GLN A 38 3.80 20.21 -12.65
N ILE A 39 4.70 19.64 -11.85
CA ILE A 39 5.27 20.29 -10.66
C ILE A 39 6.26 21.39 -11.06
N ALA A 40 7.04 21.20 -12.11
CA ALA A 40 7.95 22.22 -12.63
C ALA A 40 7.19 23.43 -13.22
N GLU A 41 6.05 23.19 -13.88
CA GLU A 41 5.17 24.23 -14.40
C GLU A 41 4.40 24.96 -13.29
N ASN A 42 4.00 24.24 -12.24
CA ASN A 42 3.32 24.80 -11.08
C ASN A 42 3.75 24.10 -9.78
N ALA A 43 4.62 24.77 -9.02
CA ALA A 43 5.15 24.27 -7.76
C ALA A 43 4.12 24.21 -6.60
N GLU A 44 2.93 24.75 -6.79
CA GLU A 44 1.80 24.71 -5.85
C GLU A 44 0.70 23.73 -6.29
N ASN A 45 0.96 22.90 -7.30
CA ASN A 45 0.00 21.90 -7.76
C ASN A 45 -0.10 20.71 -6.79
N ALA A 46 -0.95 20.86 -5.76
CA ALA A 46 -1.18 19.83 -4.74
C ALA A 46 -1.54 18.45 -5.33
N GLN A 47 -2.34 18.42 -6.40
CA GLN A 47 -2.76 17.18 -7.03
C GLN A 47 -1.60 16.46 -7.72
N ALA A 48 -0.68 17.20 -8.34
CA ALA A 48 0.51 16.61 -8.96
C ALA A 48 1.43 15.97 -7.92
N TYR A 49 1.67 16.65 -6.78
CA TYR A 49 2.41 16.06 -5.67
C TYR A 49 1.71 14.81 -5.12
N SER A 50 0.40 14.85 -4.88
CA SER A 50 -0.36 13.68 -4.38
C SER A 50 -0.30 12.49 -5.34
N ASN A 51 -0.47 12.74 -6.64
CA ASN A 51 -0.37 11.72 -7.66
C ASN A 51 1.04 11.14 -7.77
N ARG A 52 2.08 11.97 -7.62
CA ARG A 52 3.48 11.54 -7.66
C ARG A 52 3.80 10.71 -6.42
N GLY A 53 3.38 11.16 -5.24
CA GLY A 53 3.49 10.40 -4.00
C GLY A 53 2.83 9.02 -4.09
N TYR A 54 1.63 8.92 -4.67
CA TYR A 54 0.96 7.64 -4.88
C TYR A 54 1.74 6.71 -5.83
N VAL A 55 2.24 7.22 -6.96
CA VAL A 55 3.04 6.42 -7.91
C VAL A 55 4.36 5.98 -7.26
N LEU A 56 5.03 6.86 -6.53
CA LEU A 56 6.26 6.54 -5.80
C LEU A 56 6.02 5.46 -4.74
N ALA A 57 4.87 5.48 -4.06
CA ALA A 57 4.46 4.44 -3.12
C ALA A 57 4.40 3.06 -3.78
N LEU A 58 3.73 2.97 -4.93
CA LEU A 58 3.62 1.73 -5.71
C LEU A 58 4.97 1.22 -6.22
N LEU A 59 5.91 2.12 -6.48
CA LEU A 59 7.28 1.79 -6.88
C LEU A 59 8.21 1.47 -5.70
N GLY A 60 7.70 1.49 -4.47
CA GLY A 60 8.49 1.24 -3.26
C GLY A 60 9.41 2.39 -2.84
N ARG A 61 9.32 3.55 -3.49
CA ARG A 61 10.11 4.77 -3.19
C ARG A 61 9.47 5.53 -2.02
N LYS A 62 9.45 4.89 -0.85
CA LYS A 62 8.65 5.32 0.31
C LYS A 62 9.00 6.72 0.80
N ASP A 63 10.28 7.06 0.92
CA ASP A 63 10.69 8.36 1.47
C ASP A 63 10.29 9.54 0.56
N GLU A 64 10.47 9.37 -0.75
CA GLU A 64 10.04 10.36 -1.73
C GLU A 64 8.52 10.48 -1.77
N ALA A 65 7.82 9.34 -1.67
CA ALA A 65 6.37 9.34 -1.58
C ALA A 65 5.87 10.13 -0.36
N ARG A 66 6.47 9.92 0.82
CA ARG A 66 6.12 10.66 2.05
C ARG A 66 6.36 12.16 1.90
N ALA A 67 7.47 12.56 1.30
CA ALA A 67 7.78 13.98 1.08
C ALA A 67 6.72 14.64 0.17
N ASP A 68 6.35 13.97 -0.92
CA ASP A 68 5.32 14.46 -1.84
C ASP A 68 3.94 14.52 -1.21
N LEU A 69 3.54 13.50 -0.45
CA LEU A 69 2.26 13.50 0.26
C LEU A 69 2.20 14.64 1.28
N LYS A 70 3.27 14.86 2.05
CA LYS A 70 3.34 15.99 2.99
C LYS A 70 3.23 17.32 2.28
N LYS A 71 3.89 17.49 1.12
CA LYS A 71 3.77 18.71 0.32
C LYS A 71 2.35 18.89 -0.22
N ALA A 72 1.73 17.83 -0.74
CA ALA A 72 0.36 17.86 -1.23
C ALA A 72 -0.64 18.29 -0.14
N LEU A 73 -0.55 17.68 1.05
CA LEU A 73 -1.40 18.00 2.19
C LEU A 73 -1.16 19.41 2.73
N SER A 74 0.08 19.93 2.66
CA SER A 74 0.36 21.33 3.03
C SER A 74 -0.25 22.36 2.09
N LEU A 75 -0.51 21.98 0.83
CA LEU A 75 -1.10 22.83 -0.19
C LEU A 75 -2.63 22.71 -0.24
N ASN A 76 -3.18 21.56 0.17
CA ASN A 76 -4.62 21.29 0.17
C ASN A 76 -4.94 20.22 1.23
N ASP A 77 -5.66 20.60 2.29
CA ASP A 77 -6.04 19.71 3.40
C ASP A 77 -7.47 19.15 3.29
N LYS A 78 -8.08 19.18 2.10
CA LYS A 78 -9.46 18.69 1.93
C LYS A 78 -9.53 17.16 1.97
N ALA A 79 -10.71 16.63 2.31
CA ALA A 79 -10.97 15.20 2.44
C ALA A 79 -10.39 14.34 1.29
N PRO A 80 -10.57 14.68 -0.02
CA PRO A 80 -10.02 13.86 -1.10
C PRO A 80 -8.50 13.75 -1.08
N MET A 81 -7.79 14.77 -0.57
CA MET A 81 -6.34 14.77 -0.47
C MET A 81 -5.87 13.82 0.63
N HIS A 82 -6.53 13.87 1.79
CA HIS A 82 -6.32 12.92 2.90
C HIS A 82 -6.63 11.48 2.49
N ASN A 83 -7.74 11.23 1.78
CA ASN A 83 -8.04 9.89 1.28
C ASN A 83 -6.92 9.36 0.36
N ARG A 84 -6.42 10.20 -0.54
CA ARG A 84 -5.36 9.80 -1.46
C ARG A 84 -4.03 9.55 -0.76
N ALA A 85 -3.71 10.33 0.26
CA ALA A 85 -2.55 10.08 1.11
C ALA A 85 -2.69 8.75 1.86
N GLY A 86 -3.87 8.47 2.43
CA GLY A 86 -4.14 7.19 3.11
C GLY A 86 -3.90 5.98 2.21
N TRP A 87 -4.36 6.03 0.96
CA TRP A 87 -4.09 4.98 -0.01
C TRP A 87 -2.61 4.84 -0.37
N ALA A 88 -1.89 5.95 -0.48
CA ALA A 88 -0.46 5.89 -0.72
C ALA A 88 0.28 5.26 0.46
N TYR A 89 -0.03 5.63 1.71
CA TYR A 89 0.53 4.99 2.91
C TYR A 89 0.17 3.51 3.01
N PHE A 90 -1.06 3.14 2.67
CA PHE A 90 -1.48 1.74 2.62
C PHE A 90 -0.62 0.93 1.65
N ASN A 91 -0.35 1.46 0.45
CA ASN A 91 0.53 0.82 -0.53
C ASN A 91 2.00 0.75 -0.08
N MET A 92 2.44 1.67 0.80
CA MET A 92 3.74 1.56 1.46
C MET A 92 3.78 0.50 2.57
N GLY A 93 2.64 -0.11 2.91
CA GLY A 93 2.47 -1.01 4.06
C GLY A 93 2.42 -0.27 5.41
N ASP A 94 2.26 1.05 5.38
CA ASP A 94 2.30 1.89 6.57
C ASP A 94 0.88 2.12 7.10
N TYR A 95 0.27 1.04 7.57
CA TYR A 95 -1.16 0.98 7.86
C TYR A 95 -1.61 1.94 8.96
N THR A 96 -0.72 2.27 9.90
CA THR A 96 -0.99 3.27 10.95
C THR A 96 -1.20 4.67 10.37
N GLU A 97 -0.30 5.10 9.46
CA GLU A 97 -0.45 6.40 8.78
C GLU A 97 -1.61 6.38 7.79
N ALA A 98 -1.84 5.24 7.11
CA ALA A 98 -3.00 5.07 6.25
C ALA A 98 -4.31 5.27 7.03
N LEU A 99 -4.43 4.61 8.18
CA LEU A 99 -5.58 4.74 9.07
C LEU A 99 -5.80 6.18 9.50
N ARG A 100 -4.74 6.86 9.95
CA ARG A 100 -4.81 8.27 10.37
C ARG A 100 -5.33 9.17 9.26
N GLU A 101 -4.80 9.04 8.05
CA GLU A 101 -5.21 9.86 6.92
C GLU A 101 -6.66 9.57 6.48
N PHE A 102 -7.08 8.30 6.50
CA PHE A 102 -8.48 7.96 6.25
C PHE A 102 -9.42 8.51 7.33
N GLU A 103 -9.04 8.48 8.61
CA GLU A 103 -9.84 9.09 9.68
C GLU A 103 -10.03 10.60 9.47
N ILE A 104 -8.97 11.30 9.05
CA ILE A 104 -9.05 12.75 8.76
C ILE A 104 -9.97 12.98 7.56
N SER A 105 -9.81 12.21 6.48
CA SER A 105 -10.69 12.28 5.30
C SER A 105 -12.16 12.14 5.69
N SER A 106 -12.51 11.08 6.42
CA SER A 106 -13.88 10.78 6.81
C SER A 106 -14.48 11.84 7.73
N LYS A 107 -13.67 12.41 8.65
CA LYS A 107 -14.09 13.53 9.50
C LYS A 107 -14.38 14.79 8.68
N LEU A 108 -13.53 15.10 7.70
CA LEU A 108 -13.69 16.28 6.85
C LEU A 108 -14.86 16.16 5.86
N SER A 109 -15.15 14.95 5.36
CA SER A 109 -16.28 14.69 4.48
C SER A 109 -17.61 14.53 5.22
N GLY A 110 -17.58 14.39 6.55
CA GLY A 110 -18.74 14.05 7.36
C GLY A 110 -19.28 12.64 7.05
N PHE A 111 -18.41 11.72 6.63
CA PHE A 111 -18.76 10.35 6.24
C PHE A 111 -19.84 10.25 5.14
N GLN A 112 -19.84 11.22 4.22
CA GLN A 112 -20.84 11.29 3.15
C GLN A 112 -20.48 10.44 1.93
N ALA A 113 -19.21 10.03 1.77
CA ALA A 113 -18.75 9.30 0.60
C ALA A 113 -18.50 7.82 0.90
N HIS A 114 -18.90 6.94 -0.03
CA HIS A 114 -18.79 5.48 0.12
C HIS A 114 -17.37 4.98 0.32
N TYR A 115 -16.39 5.67 -0.28
CA TYR A 115 -14.98 5.29 -0.14
C TYR A 115 -14.41 5.59 1.25
N ASP A 116 -15.01 6.50 2.03
CA ASP A 116 -14.55 6.84 3.38
C ASP A 116 -14.64 5.64 4.32
N TYR A 117 -15.73 4.89 4.22
CA TYR A 117 -15.93 3.67 5.00
C TYR A 117 -15.04 2.52 4.53
N TYR A 118 -14.95 2.31 3.21
CA TYR A 118 -14.16 1.22 2.63
C TYR A 118 -12.66 1.37 2.97
N SER A 119 -12.13 2.58 2.80
CA SER A 119 -10.74 2.89 3.13
C SER A 119 -10.43 2.67 4.62
N PHE A 120 -11.35 3.05 5.50
CA PHE A 120 -11.19 2.88 6.94
C PHE A 120 -11.20 1.41 7.38
N VAL A 121 -12.11 0.61 6.84
CA VAL A 121 -12.18 -0.84 7.10
C VAL A 121 -10.87 -1.53 6.70
N LEU A 122 -10.33 -1.22 5.53
CA LEU A 122 -9.07 -1.78 5.05
C LEU A 122 -7.87 -1.40 5.92
N ALA A 123 -7.80 -0.15 6.39
CA ALA A 123 -6.71 0.28 7.26
C ALA A 123 -6.80 -0.32 8.68
N CYS A 124 -8.00 -0.46 9.24
CA CYS A 124 -8.21 -1.20 10.49
C CYS A 124 -7.78 -2.67 10.34
N TRP A 125 -8.07 -3.30 9.20
CA TRP A 125 -7.55 -4.65 8.91
C TRP A 125 -6.02 -4.69 8.79
N GLY A 126 -5.42 -3.74 8.07
CA GLY A 126 -3.97 -3.66 7.92
C GLY A 126 -3.23 -3.45 9.25
N THR A 127 -3.86 -2.78 10.22
CA THR A 127 -3.32 -2.60 11.57
C THR A 127 -3.59 -3.77 12.52
N GLY A 128 -4.39 -4.77 12.10
CA GLY A 128 -4.80 -5.90 12.93
C GLY A 128 -6.00 -5.64 13.85
N ASP A 129 -6.61 -4.45 13.78
CA ASP A 129 -7.80 -4.09 14.54
C ASP A 129 -9.07 -4.59 13.85
N THR A 130 -9.25 -5.91 13.87
CA THR A 130 -10.37 -6.59 13.21
C THR A 130 -11.71 -6.18 13.82
N GLN A 131 -11.76 -5.87 15.11
CA GLN A 131 -12.98 -5.46 15.78
C GLN A 131 -13.49 -4.11 15.24
N ARG A 132 -12.65 -3.07 15.23
CA ARG A 132 -13.07 -1.76 14.69
C ARG A 132 -13.43 -1.86 13.21
N ALA A 133 -12.74 -2.70 12.45
CA ALA A 133 -13.06 -2.87 11.05
C ALA A 133 -14.46 -3.47 10.83
N LEU A 134 -14.85 -4.48 11.62
CA LEU A 134 -16.19 -5.07 11.55
C LEU A 134 -17.27 -4.06 11.95
N GLU A 135 -17.06 -3.34 13.05
CA GLU A 135 -17.99 -2.29 13.53
C GLU A 135 -18.19 -1.20 12.48
N ASN A 136 -17.12 -0.76 11.82
CA ASN A 136 -17.19 0.30 10.81
C ASN A 136 -17.74 -0.20 9.47
N TYR A 137 -17.51 -1.47 9.13
CA TYR A 137 -18.16 -2.08 7.97
C TYR A 137 -19.68 -2.14 8.17
N GLN A 138 -20.14 -2.52 9.37
CA GLN A 138 -21.57 -2.51 9.68
C GLN A 138 -22.16 -1.10 9.59
N LEU A 139 -21.50 -0.11 10.18
CA LEU A 139 -21.93 1.29 10.09
C LEU A 139 -22.01 1.77 8.63
N ALA A 140 -21.08 1.35 7.78
CA ALA A 140 -21.06 1.68 6.37
C ALA A 140 -22.29 1.12 5.65
N VAL A 141 -22.61 -0.16 5.87
CA VAL A 141 -23.78 -0.83 5.32
C VAL A 141 -25.08 -0.18 5.79
N ASP A 142 -25.15 0.22 7.06
CA ASP A 142 -26.34 0.91 7.61
C ASP A 142 -26.55 2.29 6.97
N LYS A 143 -25.46 2.98 6.60
CA LYS A 143 -25.47 4.34 6.02
C LYS A 143 -25.68 4.35 4.51
N ASP A 144 -25.13 3.37 3.80
CA ASP A 144 -25.48 3.07 2.42
C ASP A 144 -25.78 1.58 2.27
N PRO A 145 -27.06 1.17 2.26
CA PRO A 145 -27.45 -0.22 2.06
C PRO A 145 -26.93 -0.83 0.74
N ARG A 146 -26.52 -0.01 -0.24
CA ARG A 146 -25.85 -0.51 -1.45
C ARG A 146 -24.49 -1.12 -1.14
N LEU A 147 -23.81 -0.70 -0.07
CA LEU A 147 -22.63 -1.38 0.46
C LEU A 147 -22.97 -2.78 0.99
N GLY A 148 -24.18 -2.99 1.51
CA GLY A 148 -24.68 -4.33 1.87
C GLY A 148 -25.01 -5.21 0.67
N SER A 149 -25.29 -4.61 -0.50
CA SER A 149 -25.41 -5.35 -1.77
C SER A 149 -24.06 -5.71 -2.41
N TYR A 150 -22.94 -5.13 -1.93
CA TYR A 150 -21.62 -5.75 -2.09
C TYR A 150 -21.56 -6.92 -1.10
N LYS A 151 -22.00 -8.10 -1.54
CA LYS A 151 -21.77 -9.39 -0.85
C LYS A 151 -20.41 -9.37 -0.17
N THR A 152 -20.40 -9.73 1.11
CA THR A 152 -19.35 -9.44 2.09
C THR A 152 -17.93 -9.70 1.54
N LEU A 153 -16.93 -9.00 2.08
CA LEU A 153 -15.51 -9.27 1.80
C LEU A 153 -15.17 -10.77 1.98
N LEU A 154 -15.90 -11.46 2.87
CA LEU A 154 -15.83 -12.90 3.14
C LEU A 154 -16.55 -13.77 2.07
N GLU A 155 -17.74 -13.37 1.61
CA GLU A 155 -18.49 -14.08 0.56
C GLU A 155 -17.83 -13.93 -0.83
N ARG A 156 -17.27 -12.75 -1.16
CA ARG A 156 -16.51 -12.57 -2.42
C ARG A 156 -15.21 -13.38 -2.45
N THR A 157 -14.54 -13.57 -1.31
CA THR A 157 -13.35 -14.44 -1.24
C THR A 157 -13.67 -15.92 -1.47
N LEU A 158 -14.93 -16.32 -1.29
CA LEU A 158 -15.40 -17.69 -1.50
C LEU A 158 -15.95 -17.93 -2.92
N GLU A 159 -16.40 -16.89 -3.64
CA GLU A 159 -16.98 -17.00 -5.00
C GLU A 159 -15.99 -16.83 -6.15
N TRP A 160 -14.74 -16.42 -5.89
CA TRP A 160 -13.71 -16.28 -6.93
C TRP A 160 -13.31 -17.62 -7.52
N THR A 161 -13.03 -17.66 -8.82
CA THR A 161 -12.45 -18.86 -9.46
C THR A 161 -11.14 -19.23 -8.76
N PRO A 162 -10.70 -20.50 -8.77
CA PRO A 162 -9.39 -20.87 -8.22
C PRO A 162 -8.25 -20.01 -8.77
N LEU A 163 -8.38 -19.45 -9.98
CA LEU A 163 -7.43 -18.52 -10.59
C LEU A 163 -7.49 -17.11 -9.99
N GLU A 164 -8.67 -16.60 -9.60
CA GLU A 164 -8.83 -15.28 -8.98
C GLU A 164 -8.53 -15.29 -7.48
N GLN A 165 -8.91 -16.37 -6.78
CA GLN A 165 -8.43 -16.63 -5.42
C GLN A 165 -6.91 -16.75 -5.43
N ARG A 166 -6.37 -17.48 -6.41
CA ARG A 166 -4.94 -17.56 -6.65
C ARG A 166 -4.37 -16.23 -7.11
N ALA A 167 -5.04 -15.37 -7.88
CA ALA A 167 -4.50 -14.07 -8.27
C ALA A 167 -4.47 -13.07 -7.11
N MET A 168 -5.45 -13.08 -6.20
CA MET A 168 -5.42 -12.25 -4.99
C MET A 168 -4.50 -12.83 -3.92
N HIS A 169 -4.48 -14.16 -3.78
CA HIS A 169 -3.49 -14.87 -2.98
C HIS A 169 -2.09 -14.73 -3.56
N GLU A 170 -1.89 -14.68 -4.88
CA GLU A 170 -0.62 -14.47 -5.59
C GLU A 170 -0.26 -13.00 -5.66
N THR A 171 -1.20 -12.07 -5.69
CA THR A 171 -0.88 -10.66 -5.49
C THR A 171 -0.42 -10.50 -4.05
N TYR A 172 -1.12 -11.09 -3.07
CA TYR A 172 -0.71 -11.14 -1.66
C TYR A 172 0.56 -11.99 -1.41
N VAL A 173 0.81 -13.06 -2.18
CA VAL A 173 1.95 -13.98 -2.06
C VAL A 173 3.16 -13.48 -2.84
N VAL A 174 3.00 -12.86 -4.00
CA VAL A 174 4.07 -12.12 -4.71
C VAL A 174 4.43 -10.89 -3.89
N TRP A 175 3.45 -10.20 -3.28
CA TRP A 175 3.71 -9.08 -2.38
C TRP A 175 4.34 -9.52 -1.04
N SER A 176 4.05 -10.73 -0.54
CA SER A 176 4.68 -11.30 0.67
C SER A 176 5.94 -12.16 0.43
N LYS A 177 6.19 -12.64 -0.80
CA LYS A 177 7.41 -13.36 -1.23
C LYS A 177 8.45 -12.45 -1.88
N ALA A 178 8.06 -11.31 -2.44
CA ALA A 178 9.02 -10.24 -2.78
C ALA A 178 9.75 -9.71 -1.52
N TRP A 179 9.26 -10.06 -0.32
CA TRP A 179 9.89 -9.79 0.98
C TRP A 179 9.85 -11.00 1.91
N LYS A 180 10.55 -12.07 1.54
CA LYS A 180 11.35 -12.87 2.49
C LYS A 180 12.71 -13.12 1.85
N PRO A 181 13.82 -13.03 2.60
CA PRO A 181 15.19 -13.01 2.05
C PRO A 181 15.52 -14.26 1.24
#